data_AF-A0A1V6K2H9-F1
#
_entry.id   AF-A0A1V6K2H9-F1
#
_cell.length_a   1.000
_cell.length_b   1.000
_cell.length_c   1.000
_cell.angle_alpha   90.00
_cell.angle_beta   90.00
_cell.angle_gamma   90.00
#
_symmetry.space_group_name_H-M   'P 1'
#
loop_
_entity.id
_entity.type
_entity.pdbx_description
1 polymer ?
#
loop_
_entity_poly.entity_id
_entity_poly.type
_entity_poly.pdbx_seq_one_letter_code
_entity_poly.pdbx_strand_id
1 'polypeptide(L)'
;MVGDETGRAKLALWDEKAGGVSEIGVGSVLEILGRPKGGGGRVVDVTAIAIQEAACDITCNEADTLAPAGPAGDIEVRLIAVEAPRAFRRRDGSPGEMVEAVVGNKDGIFRLVAWVPETLLEAETGTNVVIRGAVARESDRGIEYSLGEAGSVSPSDREIVIPMDTIAGIEEGKSYSIAGTVVSVQPSRSFVTKGGRPSSVRNLVIADSTGEVPVVIWGEKADGHLVSGDRIEAYNAAARRGRYGDTELHLSWGSALVVLAGEEEEVDVRGTVIATGQGVALDTGDACYLLADPLPVGYDLRVRGSLHRGVITVHHAEAVIPDPGDLQSRLDRFSGQP
;
A
#
# COMPACT_ATOMS: atom_id res chain seq x y z
N MET A 1 -5.96 29.35 -6.57
CA MET A 1 -5.56 28.40 -7.64
C MET A 1 -6.15 28.94 -8.93
N VAL A 2 -5.43 28.84 -10.04
CA VAL A 2 -5.88 29.31 -11.36
C VAL A 2 -5.76 28.16 -12.37
N GLY A 3 -6.55 28.20 -13.44
CA GLY A 3 -6.50 27.18 -14.48
C GLY A 3 -7.28 27.58 -15.71
N ASP A 4 -6.96 26.91 -16.82
CA ASP A 4 -7.62 27.01 -18.12
C ASP A 4 -7.83 25.59 -18.69
N GLU A 5 -8.18 25.49 -19.97
CA GLU A 5 -8.38 24.22 -20.66
C GLU A 5 -7.13 23.33 -20.73
N THR A 6 -5.93 23.89 -20.52
CA THR A 6 -4.64 23.20 -20.67
C THR A 6 -4.09 22.69 -19.34
N GLY A 7 -4.58 23.20 -18.20
CA GLY A 7 -4.14 22.74 -16.90
C GLY A 7 -4.36 23.73 -15.76
N ARG A 8 -3.64 23.51 -14.65
CA ARG A 8 -3.78 24.29 -13.41
C ARG A 8 -2.43 24.72 -12.87
N ALA A 9 -2.43 25.88 -12.22
CA ALA A 9 -1.27 26.42 -11.53
C ALA A 9 -1.66 26.98 -10.15
N LYS A 10 -0.75 26.80 -9.19
CA LYS A 10 -0.84 27.44 -7.88
C LYS A 10 -0.11 28.77 -7.94
N LEU A 11 -0.86 29.85 -7.76
CA LEU A 11 -0.32 31.19 -7.81
C LEU A 11 0.12 31.64 -6.41
N ALA A 12 1.40 31.96 -6.25
CA ALA A 12 1.96 32.55 -5.04
C ALA A 12 2.03 34.08 -5.17
N LEU A 13 1.38 34.79 -4.24
CA LEU A 13 1.27 36.24 -4.22
C LEU A 13 2.07 36.80 -3.05
N TRP A 14 2.81 37.88 -3.29
CA TRP A 14 3.70 38.52 -2.31
C TRP A 14 3.44 40.03 -2.27
N ASP A 15 3.79 40.64 -1.13
CA ASP A 15 3.72 42.08 -0.88
C ASP A 15 2.31 42.67 -1.14
N GLU A 16 2.22 43.82 -1.79
CA GLU A 16 0.97 44.53 -2.09
C GLU A 16 -0.08 43.64 -2.80
N LYS A 17 0.37 42.65 -3.58
CA LYS A 17 -0.50 41.69 -4.28
C LYS A 17 -1.09 40.62 -3.36
N ALA A 18 -0.46 40.35 -2.22
CA ALA A 18 -1.06 39.51 -1.19
C ALA A 18 -2.22 40.23 -0.47
N GLY A 19 -2.24 41.57 -0.48
CA GLY A 19 -3.32 42.38 0.10
C GLY A 19 -4.59 42.42 -0.77
N GLY A 20 -4.46 42.36 -2.10
CA GLY A 20 -5.59 42.42 -3.04
C GLY A 20 -6.28 41.08 -3.32
N VAL A 21 -5.85 39.98 -2.70
CA VAL A 21 -6.38 38.63 -2.97
C VAL A 21 -7.86 38.50 -2.62
N SER A 22 -8.30 39.20 -1.59
CA SER A 22 -9.70 39.21 -1.15
C SER A 22 -10.66 39.84 -2.16
N GLU A 23 -10.14 40.60 -3.13
CA GLU A 23 -10.93 41.26 -4.18
C GLU A 23 -11.09 40.37 -5.43
N ILE A 24 -10.33 39.26 -5.52
CA ILE A 24 -10.40 38.31 -6.62
C ILE A 24 -11.42 37.22 -6.29
N GLY A 25 -12.57 37.27 -6.96
CA GLY A 25 -13.63 36.27 -6.83
C GLY A 25 -13.33 34.97 -7.58
N VAL A 26 -13.96 33.88 -7.16
CA VAL A 26 -14.03 32.65 -7.97
C VAL A 26 -14.81 32.98 -9.25
N GLY A 27 -14.23 32.67 -10.41
CA GLY A 27 -14.79 33.00 -11.72
C GLY A 27 -14.23 34.27 -12.37
N SER A 28 -13.42 35.06 -11.64
CA SER A 28 -12.68 36.17 -12.25
C SER A 28 -11.65 35.64 -13.25
N VAL A 29 -11.62 36.23 -14.45
CA VAL A 29 -10.62 35.91 -15.47
C VAL A 29 -9.45 36.88 -15.35
N LEU A 30 -8.25 36.33 -15.23
CA LEU A 30 -7.04 37.11 -14.92
C LEU A 30 -5.94 36.84 -15.95
N GLU A 31 -5.28 37.89 -16.39
CA GLU A 31 -3.99 37.79 -17.06
C GLU A 31 -2.88 37.79 -16.00
N ILE A 32 -2.03 36.76 -16.04
CA ILE A 32 -1.03 36.51 -15.02
C ILE A 32 0.35 36.41 -15.65
N LEU A 33 1.24 37.32 -15.26
CA LEU A 33 2.67 37.22 -15.53
C LEU A 33 3.34 36.65 -14.28
N GLY A 34 4.02 35.52 -14.40
CA GLY A 34 4.66 34.87 -13.26
C GLY A 34 5.92 34.09 -13.62
N ARG A 35 6.75 33.84 -12.61
CA ARG A 35 7.92 32.95 -12.73
C ARG A 35 7.55 31.56 -12.22
N PRO A 36 7.62 30.50 -13.05
CA PRO A 36 7.41 29.15 -12.58
C PRO A 36 8.56 28.75 -11.64
N LYS A 37 8.23 28.02 -10.57
CA LYS A 37 9.20 27.36 -9.71
C LYS A 37 9.19 25.87 -10.10
N GLY A 38 10.34 25.32 -10.51
CA GLY A 38 10.42 23.92 -11.00
C GLY A 38 9.91 22.90 -9.97
N GLY A 39 9.45 21.70 -10.31
CA GLY A 39 9.27 21.00 -11.59
C GLY A 39 9.15 19.50 -11.28
N GLY A 40 7.94 18.93 -11.39
CA GLY A 40 7.68 17.49 -11.19
C GLY A 40 6.29 17.12 -10.64
N GLY A 41 5.49 18.09 -10.17
CA GLY A 41 4.11 17.86 -9.71
C GLY A 41 3.07 18.09 -10.81
N ARG A 42 1.87 17.50 -10.64
CA ARG A 42 0.72 17.67 -11.55
C ARG A 42 0.17 19.11 -11.61
N VAL A 43 0.58 19.97 -10.67
CA VAL A 43 0.23 21.40 -10.60
C VAL A 43 1.51 22.22 -10.46
N VAL A 44 1.68 23.26 -11.29
CA VAL A 44 2.88 24.11 -11.29
C VAL A 44 2.72 25.25 -10.30
N ASP A 45 3.73 25.46 -9.44
CA ASP A 45 3.82 26.65 -8.59
C ASP A 45 4.36 27.84 -9.40
N VAL A 46 3.59 28.94 -9.44
CA VAL A 46 3.94 30.17 -10.16
C VAL A 46 3.98 31.33 -9.16
N THR A 47 5.12 32.00 -9.05
CA THR A 47 5.19 33.27 -8.31
C THR A 47 4.69 34.40 -9.22
N ALA A 48 3.59 35.04 -8.85
CA ALA A 48 3.02 36.12 -9.65
C ALA A 48 3.89 37.37 -9.59
N ILE A 49 4.27 37.87 -10.77
CA ILE A 49 4.95 39.15 -10.97
C ILE A 49 3.94 40.24 -11.28
N ALA A 50 2.88 39.96 -12.02
CA ALA A 50 1.78 40.89 -12.27
C ALA A 50 0.46 40.13 -12.50
N ILE A 51 -0.65 40.75 -12.11
CA ILE A 51 -2.01 40.22 -12.25
C ILE A 51 -2.92 41.38 -12.63
N GLN A 52 -3.76 41.17 -13.63
CA GLN A 52 -4.82 42.10 -14.00
C GLN A 52 -6.06 41.34 -14.47
N GLU A 53 -7.23 41.96 -14.34
CA GLU A 53 -8.46 41.40 -14.88
C GLU A 53 -8.41 41.39 -16.41
N ALA A 54 -8.78 40.27 -17.02
CA ALA A 54 -8.77 40.09 -18.46
C ALA A 54 -10.21 40.09 -19.00
N ALA A 55 -10.40 40.73 -20.15
CA ALA A 55 -11.70 40.83 -20.82
C ALA A 55 -11.99 39.63 -21.75
N CYS A 56 -11.45 38.45 -21.43
CA CYS A 56 -11.71 37.22 -22.18
C CYS A 56 -12.49 36.23 -21.32
N ASP A 57 -13.19 35.31 -21.98
CA ASP A 57 -13.92 34.24 -21.32
C ASP A 57 -13.08 32.96 -21.30
N ILE A 58 -12.95 32.34 -20.14
CA ILE A 58 -12.37 31.01 -19.99
C ILE A 58 -13.50 30.06 -19.60
N THR A 59 -13.75 29.06 -20.44
CA THR A 59 -14.77 28.03 -20.16
C THR A 59 -14.09 26.83 -19.53
N CYS A 60 -14.19 26.72 -18.21
CA CYS A 60 -13.79 25.51 -17.49
C CYS A 60 -15.02 24.61 -17.34
N ASN A 61 -14.90 23.31 -17.62
CA ASN A 61 -15.99 22.38 -17.33
C ASN A 61 -16.30 22.39 -15.82
N GLU A 62 -17.56 22.60 -15.42
CA GLU A 62 -17.97 22.61 -14.00
C GLU A 62 -17.72 21.27 -13.28
N ALA A 63 -17.45 20.19 -14.03
CA ALA A 63 -16.98 18.91 -13.48
C ALA A 63 -15.54 18.99 -12.90
N ASP A 64 -14.81 20.05 -13.21
CA ASP A 64 -13.44 20.31 -12.79
C ASP A 64 -13.32 21.41 -11.72
N THR A 65 -14.46 21.93 -11.26
CA THR A 65 -14.53 22.70 -10.01
C THR A 65 -14.24 21.74 -8.85
N LEU A 66 -12.96 21.62 -8.49
CA LEU A 66 -12.61 21.33 -7.11
C LEU A 66 -13.39 22.34 -6.27
N ALA A 67 -14.33 21.83 -5.47
CA ALA A 67 -14.81 22.57 -4.33
C ALA A 67 -13.60 23.24 -3.66
N PRO A 68 -13.72 24.50 -3.20
CA PRO A 68 -12.68 25.09 -2.38
C PRO A 68 -12.33 24.07 -1.31
N ALA A 69 -11.03 23.82 -1.06
CA ALA A 69 -10.58 22.90 -0.03
C ALA A 69 -11.42 23.16 1.22
N GLY A 70 -12.34 22.23 1.48
CA GLY A 70 -13.40 22.46 2.45
C GLY A 70 -12.77 22.59 3.83
N PRO A 71 -13.21 23.56 4.65
CA PRO A 71 -12.98 23.45 6.08
C PRO A 71 -13.69 22.18 6.54
N ALA A 72 -13.02 21.26 7.24
CA ALA A 72 -13.65 20.15 7.96
C ALA A 72 -14.85 19.52 7.23
N GLY A 73 -14.63 18.98 6.03
CA GLY A 73 -15.66 18.30 5.25
C GLY A 73 -15.66 16.80 5.54
N ASP A 74 -16.85 16.22 5.59
CA ASP A 74 -16.98 14.77 5.72
C ASP A 74 -16.52 14.09 4.42
N ILE A 75 -15.74 13.03 4.55
CA ILE A 75 -15.23 12.25 3.42
C ILE A 75 -15.79 10.83 3.47
N GLU A 76 -16.28 10.37 2.33
CA GLU A 76 -16.81 9.02 2.16
C GLU A 76 -15.81 8.21 1.33
N VAL A 77 -15.33 7.11 1.91
CA VAL A 77 -14.17 6.34 1.42
C VAL A 77 -14.33 4.85 1.68
N ARG A 78 -13.67 4.04 0.85
CA ARG A 78 -13.37 2.65 1.17
C ARG A 78 -12.16 2.62 2.11
N LEU A 79 -12.25 1.88 3.21
CA LEU A 79 -11.14 1.63 4.12
C LEU A 79 -10.26 0.52 3.54
N ILE A 80 -9.10 0.84 2.99
CA ILE A 80 -8.28 -0.12 2.22
C ILE A 80 -7.39 -0.94 3.14
N ALA A 81 -6.68 -0.27 4.04
CA ALA A 81 -5.79 -0.90 5.00
C ALA A 81 -5.68 -0.05 6.27
N VAL A 82 -5.55 -0.70 7.42
CA VAL A 82 -5.29 -0.08 8.72
C VAL A 82 -4.01 -0.70 9.28
N GLU A 83 -3.06 0.13 9.67
CA GLU A 83 -1.80 -0.32 10.28
C GLU A 83 -1.97 -0.62 11.77
N ALA A 84 -0.95 -1.22 12.39
CA ALA A 84 -0.95 -1.42 13.84
C ALA A 84 -0.86 -0.07 14.58
N PRO A 85 -1.53 0.07 15.75
CA PRO A 85 -1.43 1.29 16.57
C PRO A 85 0.01 1.59 16.96
N ARG A 86 0.39 2.86 16.86
CA ARG A 86 1.74 3.33 17.18
C ARG A 86 1.72 4.33 18.33
N ALA A 87 2.44 3.98 19.39
CA ALA A 87 2.69 4.89 20.50
C ALA A 87 3.72 5.97 20.13
N PHE A 88 3.52 7.18 20.65
CA PHE A 88 4.44 8.30 20.55
C PHE A 88 4.44 9.11 21.85
N ARG A 89 5.43 9.99 22.01
CA ARG A 89 5.44 10.98 23.09
C ARG A 89 5.01 12.34 22.56
N ARG A 90 4.01 12.93 23.19
CA ARG A 90 3.59 14.31 22.92
C ARG A 90 4.67 15.30 23.35
N ARG A 91 4.55 16.54 22.89
CA ARG A 91 5.50 17.62 23.23
C ARG A 91 5.55 17.91 24.73
N ASP A 92 4.45 17.68 25.44
CA ASP A 92 4.34 17.82 26.90
C ASP A 92 4.88 16.59 27.68
N GLY A 93 5.38 15.57 26.98
CA GLY A 93 5.90 14.34 27.57
C GLY A 93 4.85 13.27 27.86
N SER A 94 3.55 13.56 27.70
CA SER A 94 2.48 12.57 27.87
C SER A 94 2.52 11.50 26.76
N PRO A 95 2.10 10.26 27.05
CA PRO A 95 1.95 9.24 26.02
C PRO A 95 0.77 9.61 25.11
N GLY A 96 0.93 9.35 23.82
CA GLY A 96 -0.15 9.35 22.85
C GLY A 96 -0.07 8.09 21.99
N GLU A 97 -1.18 7.71 21.41
CA GLU A 97 -1.26 6.65 20.41
C GLU A 97 -1.95 7.21 19.18
N MET A 98 -1.63 6.64 18.02
CA MET A 98 -2.32 6.95 16.78
C MET A 98 -2.26 5.74 15.86
N VAL A 99 -3.21 5.66 14.94
CA VAL A 99 -3.26 4.62 13.92
C VAL A 99 -3.26 5.25 12.54
N GLU A 100 -2.54 4.63 11.62
CA GLU A 100 -2.46 5.06 10.23
C GLU A 100 -3.32 4.13 9.36
N ALA A 101 -3.96 4.69 8.34
CA ALA A 101 -4.70 3.92 7.36
C ALA A 101 -4.51 4.48 5.95
N VAL A 102 -4.82 3.63 4.99
CA VAL A 102 -4.98 4.01 3.59
C VAL A 102 -6.45 3.88 3.26
N VAL A 103 -7.01 4.95 2.71
CA VAL A 103 -8.41 5.05 2.33
C VAL A 103 -8.49 5.54 0.89
N GLY A 104 -9.58 5.25 0.20
CA GLY A 104 -9.72 5.71 -1.18
C GLY A 104 -11.15 5.84 -1.65
N ASN A 105 -11.33 6.66 -2.66
CA ASN A 105 -12.57 6.80 -3.40
C ASN A 105 -12.24 7.19 -4.86
N LYS A 106 -13.25 7.64 -5.61
CA LYS A 106 -13.08 8.07 -7.01
C LYS A 106 -12.09 9.24 -7.19
N ASP A 107 -11.86 10.04 -6.15
CA ASP A 107 -11.02 11.23 -6.19
C ASP A 107 -9.54 10.89 -5.90
N GLY A 108 -9.27 9.68 -5.41
CA GLY A 108 -7.91 9.16 -5.24
C GLY A 108 -7.74 8.26 -4.02
N ILE A 109 -6.47 7.97 -3.74
CA ILE A 109 -6.02 7.25 -2.54
C ILE A 109 -5.40 8.26 -1.59
N PHE A 110 -5.77 8.15 -0.32
CA PHE A 110 -5.37 9.08 0.72
C PHE A 110 -4.82 8.33 1.91
N ARG A 111 -3.92 9.01 2.62
CA ARG A 111 -3.49 8.59 3.93
C ARG A 111 -4.42 9.16 4.98
N LEU A 112 -4.76 8.38 5.99
CA LEU A 112 -5.52 8.80 7.15
C LEU A 112 -4.69 8.55 8.41
N VAL A 113 -4.67 9.52 9.32
CA VAL A 113 -4.05 9.40 10.64
C VAL A 113 -5.10 9.72 11.69
N ALA A 114 -5.49 8.72 12.49
CA ALA A 114 -6.41 8.90 13.60
C ALA A 114 -5.64 8.96 14.92
N TRP A 115 -5.79 10.07 15.65
CA TRP A 115 -5.14 10.30 16.95
C TRP A 115 -5.89 9.65 18.13
N VAL A 116 -7.01 9.02 17.84
CA VAL A 116 -7.84 8.21 18.73
C VAL A 116 -8.02 6.86 18.02
N PRO A 117 -7.13 5.87 18.25
CA PRO A 117 -7.09 4.64 17.46
C PRO A 117 -8.41 3.88 17.37
N GLU A 118 -9.13 3.81 18.49
CA GLU A 118 -10.42 3.12 18.62
C GLU A 118 -11.45 3.59 17.59
N THR A 119 -11.45 4.88 17.24
CA THR A 119 -12.38 5.45 16.24
C THR A 119 -12.22 4.81 14.87
N LEU A 120 -11.05 4.28 14.54
CA LEU A 120 -10.79 3.62 13.26
C LEU A 120 -10.71 2.10 13.38
N LEU A 121 -10.21 1.56 14.50
CA LEU A 121 -10.06 0.11 14.71
C LEU A 121 -11.40 -0.63 14.84
N GLU A 122 -12.49 0.08 15.16
CA GLU A 122 -13.85 -0.49 15.12
C GLU A 122 -14.35 -0.78 13.70
N ALA A 123 -13.75 -0.15 12.68
CA ALA A 123 -14.12 -0.34 11.28
C ALA A 123 -13.34 -1.49 10.64
N GLU A 124 -14.04 -2.33 9.89
CA GLU A 124 -13.45 -3.44 9.17
C GLU A 124 -12.81 -2.97 7.85
N THR A 125 -11.58 -3.38 7.58
CA THR A 125 -10.92 -3.13 6.28
C THR A 125 -11.72 -3.76 5.13
N GLY A 126 -11.81 -3.07 4.01
CA GLY A 126 -12.63 -3.47 2.86
C GLY A 126 -14.07 -2.96 2.92
N THR A 127 -14.49 -2.29 4.01
CA THR A 127 -15.80 -1.65 4.10
C THR A 127 -15.76 -0.17 3.66
N ASN A 128 -16.94 0.38 3.38
CA ASN A 128 -17.10 1.79 3.03
C ASN A 128 -17.55 2.56 4.27
N VAL A 129 -16.94 3.72 4.51
CA VAL A 129 -17.15 4.52 5.71
C VAL A 129 -17.29 6.00 5.37
N VAL A 130 -18.03 6.72 6.21
CA VAL A 130 -18.04 8.18 6.24
C VAL A 130 -17.21 8.64 7.44
N ILE A 131 -16.18 9.42 7.14
CA ILE A 131 -15.28 10.02 8.12
C ILE A 131 -15.67 11.49 8.26
N ARG A 132 -16.05 11.90 9.48
CA ARG A 132 -16.46 13.27 9.80
C ARG A 132 -15.42 13.98 10.65
N GLY A 133 -15.21 15.27 10.40
CA GLY A 133 -14.29 16.11 11.18
C GLY A 133 -12.79 15.87 10.92
N ALA A 134 -12.43 15.19 9.83
CA ALA A 134 -11.04 15.04 9.41
C ALA A 134 -10.51 16.33 8.77
N VAL A 135 -9.24 16.65 9.03
CA VAL A 135 -8.55 17.80 8.44
C VAL A 135 -7.58 17.33 7.36
N ALA A 136 -7.76 17.80 6.13
CA ALA A 136 -6.88 17.48 5.02
C ALA A 136 -5.61 18.35 5.01
N ARG A 137 -4.49 17.72 4.70
CA ARG A 137 -3.20 18.38 4.43
C ARG A 137 -2.61 17.81 3.15
N GLU A 138 -2.37 18.69 2.18
CA GLU A 138 -1.73 18.33 0.91
C GLU A 138 -0.21 18.55 0.96
N SER A 139 0.51 17.65 0.31
CA SER A 139 1.96 17.71 0.13
C SER A 139 2.37 17.15 -1.25
N ASP A 140 3.65 17.21 -1.57
CA ASP A 140 4.25 16.54 -2.73
C ASP A 140 4.06 15.01 -2.73
N ARG A 141 3.77 14.42 -1.57
CA ARG A 141 3.53 12.98 -1.42
C ARG A 141 2.05 12.59 -1.57
N GLY A 142 1.15 13.55 -1.64
CA GLY A 142 -0.30 13.35 -1.67
C GLY A 142 -1.03 13.98 -0.49
N ILE A 143 -2.30 13.61 -0.33
CA ILE A 143 -3.20 14.13 0.70
C ILE A 143 -3.18 13.21 1.93
N GLU A 144 -2.98 13.82 3.09
CA GLU A 144 -3.13 13.19 4.41
C GLU A 144 -4.33 13.81 5.14
N TYR A 145 -5.24 12.96 5.61
CA TYR A 145 -6.32 13.34 6.50
C TYR A 145 -5.91 13.07 7.95
N SER A 146 -6.14 14.04 8.83
CA SER A 146 -5.90 13.90 10.26
C SER A 146 -7.23 13.92 11.00
N LEU A 147 -7.53 12.85 11.73
CA LEU A 147 -8.75 12.68 12.52
C LEU A 147 -8.42 12.82 14.01
N GLY A 148 -8.91 13.90 14.62
CA GLY A 148 -8.77 14.15 16.07
C GLY A 148 -9.96 13.61 16.87
N GLU A 149 -9.98 13.93 18.16
CA GLU A 149 -11.00 13.48 19.13
C GLU A 149 -12.44 13.89 18.79
N ALA A 150 -12.64 15.02 18.11
CA ALA A 150 -13.97 15.46 17.67
C ALA A 150 -14.46 14.74 16.40
N GLY A 151 -13.61 13.91 15.79
CA GLY A 151 -13.92 13.19 14.56
C GLY A 151 -14.69 11.90 14.81
N SER A 152 -15.33 11.37 13.77
CA SER A 152 -16.00 10.08 13.83
C SER A 152 -15.86 9.30 12.53
N VAL A 153 -15.93 7.98 12.62
CA VAL A 153 -16.01 7.06 11.49
C VAL A 153 -17.32 6.28 11.64
N SER A 154 -18.10 6.20 10.58
CA SER A 154 -19.38 5.48 10.56
C SER A 154 -19.52 4.67 9.28
N PRO A 155 -20.20 3.51 9.28
CA PRO A 155 -20.43 2.74 8.07
C PRO A 155 -21.17 3.55 7.00
N SER A 156 -20.89 3.25 5.73
CA SER A 156 -21.64 3.73 4.58
C SER A 156 -22.17 2.58 3.73
N ASP A 157 -23.43 2.68 3.33
CA ASP A 157 -24.06 1.76 2.37
C ASP A 157 -23.74 2.10 0.91
N ARG A 158 -23.05 3.21 0.63
CA ARG A 158 -22.67 3.56 -0.73
C ARG A 158 -21.59 2.63 -1.23
N GLU A 159 -21.75 2.16 -2.45
CA GLU A 159 -20.71 1.40 -3.14
C GLU A 159 -19.60 2.35 -3.61
N ILE A 160 -18.36 2.06 -3.21
CA ILE A 160 -17.18 2.82 -3.60
C ILE A 160 -16.23 1.85 -4.31
N VAL A 161 -16.13 2.01 -5.63
CA VAL A 161 -15.18 1.29 -6.46
C VAL A 161 -13.97 2.17 -6.70
N ILE A 162 -12.80 1.65 -6.37
CA ILE A 162 -11.52 2.30 -6.66
C ILE A 162 -11.04 1.78 -8.03
N PRO A 163 -10.79 2.65 -9.01
CA PRO A 163 -10.29 2.21 -10.31
C PRO A 163 -8.89 1.63 -10.18
N MET A 164 -8.64 0.56 -10.94
CA MET A 164 -7.33 -0.08 -11.06
C MET A 164 -6.73 0.23 -12.43
N ASP A 165 -5.45 0.59 -12.42
CA ASP A 165 -4.61 0.78 -13.58
C ASP A 165 -4.08 -0.57 -14.09
N THR A 166 -3.82 -0.65 -15.39
CA THR A 166 -3.14 -1.80 -16.01
C THR A 166 -1.63 -1.64 -15.95
N ILE A 167 -0.90 -2.74 -15.80
CA ILE A 167 0.58 -2.72 -15.76
C ILE A 167 1.20 -2.09 -17.01
N ALA A 168 0.66 -2.37 -18.21
CA ALA A 168 1.17 -1.78 -19.45
C ALA A 168 1.02 -0.25 -19.53
N GLY A 169 0.18 0.36 -18.70
CA GLY A 169 -0.04 1.80 -18.62
C GLY A 169 0.88 2.52 -17.63
N ILE A 170 1.78 1.80 -16.96
CA ILE A 170 2.65 2.38 -15.94
C ILE A 170 3.75 3.23 -16.60
N GLU A 171 3.77 4.51 -16.22
CA GLU A 171 4.80 5.47 -16.56
C GLU A 171 5.49 6.01 -15.29
N GLU A 172 6.80 6.26 -15.38
CA GLU A 172 7.59 6.86 -14.30
C GLU A 172 7.02 8.22 -13.83
N GLY A 173 7.11 8.48 -12.53
CA GLY A 173 6.78 9.79 -11.94
C GLY A 173 5.32 9.96 -11.53
N LYS A 174 4.49 8.92 -11.70
CA LYS A 174 3.09 8.87 -11.24
C LYS A 174 2.91 7.76 -10.20
N SER A 175 1.77 7.78 -9.52
CA SER A 175 1.33 6.68 -8.65
C SER A 175 0.15 5.96 -9.29
N TYR A 176 0.11 4.64 -9.10
CA TYR A 176 -0.91 3.76 -9.67
C TYR A 176 -1.53 2.88 -8.59
N SER A 177 -2.78 2.47 -8.81
CA SER A 177 -3.37 1.36 -8.05
C SER A 177 -3.54 0.19 -9.01
N ILE A 178 -2.93 -0.95 -8.74
CA ILE A 178 -2.94 -2.10 -9.64
C ILE A 178 -3.47 -3.35 -8.95
N ALA A 179 -4.08 -4.24 -9.71
CA ALA A 179 -4.45 -5.58 -9.26
C ALA A 179 -3.72 -6.61 -10.13
N GLY A 180 -3.23 -7.69 -9.51
CA GLY A 180 -2.52 -8.73 -10.24
C GLY A 180 -2.14 -9.92 -9.37
N THR A 181 -1.37 -10.84 -9.95
CA THR A 181 -0.90 -12.06 -9.31
C THR A 181 0.61 -11.97 -9.05
N VAL A 182 1.05 -12.34 -7.85
CA VAL A 182 2.46 -12.44 -7.51
C VAL A 182 3.09 -13.57 -8.33
N VAL A 183 4.01 -13.22 -9.24
CA VAL A 183 4.78 -14.18 -10.03
C VAL A 183 5.93 -14.75 -9.21
N SER A 184 6.68 -13.86 -8.56
CA SER A 184 7.82 -14.24 -7.72
C SER A 184 7.96 -13.28 -6.54
N VAL A 185 8.50 -13.77 -5.44
CA VAL A 185 8.69 -12.98 -4.22
C VAL A 185 10.02 -13.34 -3.57
N GLN A 186 10.82 -12.33 -3.24
CA GLN A 186 12.07 -12.50 -2.51
C GLN A 186 11.81 -12.47 -0.99
N PRO A 187 12.68 -13.07 -0.16
CA PRO A 187 12.62 -12.90 1.29
C PRO A 187 12.72 -11.42 1.69
N SER A 188 12.03 -11.02 2.76
CA SER A 188 12.19 -9.67 3.33
C SER A 188 13.62 -9.49 3.89
N ARG A 189 14.12 -8.26 3.82
CA ARG A 189 15.43 -7.89 4.36
C ARG A 189 15.27 -6.71 5.32
N SER A 190 15.67 -6.90 6.57
CA SER A 190 15.67 -5.84 7.57
C SER A 190 16.96 -5.01 7.53
N PHE A 191 16.85 -3.72 7.81
CA PHE A 191 17.95 -2.77 7.89
C PHE A 191 17.64 -1.69 8.93
N VAL A 192 18.67 -0.94 9.33
CA VAL A 192 18.52 0.23 10.19
C VAL A 192 18.65 1.48 9.32
N THR A 193 17.63 2.34 9.36
CA THR A 193 17.63 3.63 8.65
C THR A 193 18.74 4.55 9.17
N LYS A 194 19.12 5.57 8.40
CA LYS A 194 20.10 6.59 8.84
C LYS A 194 19.72 7.27 10.16
N GLY A 195 18.43 7.30 10.50
CA GLY A 195 17.90 7.83 11.76
C GLY A 195 17.85 6.81 12.91
N GLY A 196 18.46 5.63 12.75
CA GLY A 196 18.53 4.60 13.80
C GLY A 196 17.27 3.74 13.95
N ARG A 197 16.23 3.93 13.13
CA ARG A 197 14.99 3.15 13.20
C ARG A 197 15.09 1.86 12.37
N PRO A 198 14.61 0.71 12.87
CA PRO A 198 14.49 -0.50 12.07
C PRO A 198 13.49 -0.29 10.93
N SER A 199 13.72 -0.96 9.80
CA SER A 199 12.84 -0.98 8.64
C SER A 199 13.12 -2.26 7.83
N SER A 200 12.16 -2.66 7.00
CA SER A 200 12.31 -3.81 6.09
C SER A 200 12.12 -3.39 4.64
N VAL A 201 12.65 -4.19 3.73
CA VAL A 201 12.42 -4.08 2.28
C VAL A 201 12.19 -5.46 1.69
N ARG A 202 11.25 -5.59 0.76
CA ARG A 202 10.95 -6.83 0.05
C ARG A 202 10.67 -6.57 -1.43
N ASN A 203 11.26 -7.39 -2.29
CA ASN A 203 11.06 -7.30 -3.74
C ASN A 203 10.17 -8.44 -4.22
N LEU A 204 9.28 -8.14 -5.16
CA LEU A 204 8.45 -9.12 -5.84
C LEU A 204 8.17 -8.70 -7.28
N VAL A 205 7.59 -9.59 -8.07
CA VAL A 205 7.08 -9.31 -9.41
C VAL A 205 5.59 -9.62 -9.42
N ILE A 206 4.79 -8.69 -9.94
CA ILE A 206 3.34 -8.85 -10.15
C ILE A 206 3.08 -8.94 -11.65
N ALA A 207 2.13 -9.77 -12.05
CA ALA A 207 1.60 -9.83 -13.40
C ALA A 207 0.10 -9.55 -13.44
N ASP A 208 -0.35 -8.93 -14.52
CA ASP A 208 -1.74 -8.86 -14.95
C ASP A 208 -1.86 -9.32 -16.41
N SER A 209 -3.04 -9.16 -17.02
CA SER A 209 -3.23 -9.54 -18.43
C SER A 209 -2.42 -8.73 -19.45
N THR A 210 -1.82 -7.61 -19.03
CA THR A 210 -1.13 -6.63 -19.87
C THR A 210 0.39 -6.68 -19.73
N GLY A 211 0.93 -7.25 -18.64
CA GLY A 211 2.37 -7.44 -18.48
C GLY A 211 2.79 -7.79 -17.05
N GLU A 212 4.09 -7.67 -16.79
CA GLU A 212 4.69 -7.85 -15.47
C GLU A 212 5.41 -6.57 -15.03
N VAL A 213 5.41 -6.29 -13.73
CA VAL A 213 6.13 -5.16 -13.15
C VAL A 213 6.85 -5.54 -11.85
N PRO A 214 8.12 -5.13 -11.66
CA PRO A 214 8.79 -5.24 -10.37
C PRO A 214 8.15 -4.33 -9.33
N VAL A 215 8.01 -4.84 -8.10
CA VAL A 215 7.47 -4.09 -6.96
C VAL A 215 8.43 -4.18 -5.78
N VAL A 216 8.67 -3.04 -5.15
CA VAL A 216 9.50 -2.88 -3.95
C VAL A 216 8.61 -2.41 -2.81
N ILE A 217 8.47 -3.26 -1.79
CA ILE A 217 7.71 -2.98 -0.57
C ILE A 217 8.66 -2.49 0.50
N TRP A 218 8.30 -1.40 1.17
CA TRP A 218 9.08 -0.79 2.25
C TRP A 218 8.34 -0.81 3.59
N GLY A 219 9.11 -0.84 4.67
CA GLY A 219 8.61 -0.76 6.04
C GLY A 219 7.98 -2.07 6.51
N GLU A 220 7.09 -2.00 7.50
CA GLU A 220 6.46 -3.18 8.12
C GLU A 220 5.66 -4.02 7.12
N LYS A 221 5.12 -3.40 6.07
CA LYS A 221 4.41 -4.10 4.97
C LYS A 221 5.27 -5.14 4.27
N ALA A 222 6.60 -4.95 4.28
CA ALA A 222 7.54 -5.88 3.66
C ALA A 222 7.60 -7.23 4.40
N ASP A 223 7.20 -7.28 5.67
CA ASP A 223 7.29 -8.47 6.51
C ASP A 223 6.01 -9.33 6.47
N GLY A 224 4.96 -8.89 5.77
CA GLY A 224 3.73 -9.67 5.59
C GLY A 224 3.97 -10.96 4.81
N HIS A 225 3.28 -12.06 5.16
CA HIS A 225 3.39 -13.33 4.45
C HIS A 225 2.86 -13.19 3.01
N LEU A 226 3.69 -13.54 2.04
CA LEU A 226 3.42 -13.46 0.59
C LEU A 226 4.09 -14.64 -0.10
N VAL A 227 3.37 -15.26 -1.04
CA VAL A 227 3.82 -16.39 -1.84
C VAL A 227 3.53 -16.14 -3.32
N SER A 228 4.22 -16.88 -4.20
CA SER A 228 3.86 -16.91 -5.61
C SER A 228 2.43 -17.45 -5.78
N GLY A 229 1.67 -16.88 -6.71
CA GLY A 229 0.26 -17.21 -6.95
C GLY A 229 -0.74 -16.36 -6.14
N ASP A 230 -0.28 -15.60 -5.13
CA ASP A 230 -1.18 -14.69 -4.41
C ASP A 230 -1.79 -13.65 -5.35
N ARG A 231 -3.11 -13.49 -5.30
CA ARG A 231 -3.80 -12.35 -5.93
C ARG A 231 -3.76 -11.17 -4.99
N ILE A 232 -3.30 -10.03 -5.48
CA ILE A 232 -3.08 -8.84 -4.65
C ILE A 232 -3.59 -7.59 -5.34
N GLU A 233 -3.92 -6.60 -4.51
CA GLU A 233 -4.16 -5.22 -4.92
C GLU A 233 -3.12 -4.32 -4.25
N ALA A 234 -2.44 -3.52 -5.05
CA ALA A 234 -1.41 -2.60 -4.62
C ALA A 234 -1.89 -1.17 -4.89
N TYR A 235 -2.12 -0.40 -3.83
CA TYR A 235 -2.73 0.93 -3.91
C TYR A 235 -1.69 2.02 -3.73
N ASN A 236 -1.79 3.09 -4.54
CA ASN A 236 -0.90 4.26 -4.49
C ASN A 236 0.59 3.88 -4.56
N ALA A 237 0.90 2.98 -5.49
CA ALA A 237 2.24 2.51 -5.77
C ALA A 237 2.99 3.52 -6.65
N ALA A 238 4.06 4.10 -6.15
CA ALA A 238 4.81 5.12 -6.87
C ALA A 238 5.71 4.47 -7.94
N ALA A 239 5.50 4.82 -9.21
CA ALA A 239 6.34 4.36 -10.31
C ALA A 239 7.65 5.15 -10.34
N ARG A 240 8.76 4.44 -10.21
CA ARG A 240 10.10 5.00 -10.17
C ARG A 240 11.01 4.27 -11.13
N ARG A 241 12.07 4.94 -11.55
CA ARG A 241 13.16 4.28 -12.27
C ARG A 241 13.95 3.40 -11.31
N GLY A 242 13.93 2.10 -11.59
CA GLY A 242 14.71 1.11 -10.88
C GLY A 242 16.20 1.26 -11.15
N ARG A 243 17.00 0.57 -10.35
CA ARG A 243 18.47 0.65 -10.41
C ARG A 243 19.05 0.28 -11.77
N TYR A 244 18.38 -0.62 -12.50
CA TYR A 244 18.81 -1.13 -13.80
C TYR A 244 18.18 -0.38 -14.99
N GLY A 245 17.39 0.66 -14.72
CA GLY A 245 16.83 1.54 -15.74
C GLY A 245 15.37 1.29 -16.08
N ASP A 246 14.83 0.11 -15.73
CA ASP A 246 13.41 -0.25 -15.92
C ASP A 246 12.51 0.40 -14.87
N THR A 247 11.23 0.56 -15.18
CA THR A 247 10.24 1.08 -14.23
C THR A 247 9.88 0.02 -13.19
N GLU A 248 9.87 0.42 -11.92
CA GLU A 248 9.43 -0.40 -10.79
C GLU A 248 8.45 0.38 -9.91
N LEU A 249 7.53 -0.33 -9.27
CA LEU A 249 6.56 0.26 -8.36
C LEU A 249 7.06 0.21 -6.92
N HIS A 250 6.89 1.30 -6.17
CA HIS A 250 7.30 1.40 -4.76
C HIS A 250 6.07 1.51 -3.86
N LEU A 251 5.89 0.52 -2.99
CA LEU A 251 4.93 0.58 -1.89
C LEU A 251 5.62 1.16 -0.65
N SER A 252 5.34 2.44 -0.38
CA SER A 252 5.93 3.20 0.72
C SER A 252 4.87 4.01 1.49
N TRP A 253 5.16 5.28 1.82
CA TRP A 253 4.27 6.16 2.55
C TRP A 253 2.93 6.33 1.82
N GLY A 254 1.81 6.14 2.54
CA GLY A 254 0.47 6.31 1.98
C GLY A 254 0.04 5.25 0.95
N SER A 255 0.80 4.17 0.80
CA SER A 255 0.46 3.03 -0.06
C SER A 255 -0.05 1.84 0.76
N ALA A 256 -0.80 0.94 0.13
CA ALA A 256 -1.28 -0.29 0.75
C ALA A 256 -1.04 -1.49 -0.16
N LEU A 257 -0.85 -2.66 0.45
CA LEU A 257 -0.89 -3.95 -0.22
C LEU A 257 -1.99 -4.77 0.44
N VAL A 258 -2.98 -5.19 -0.34
CA VAL A 258 -4.06 -6.06 0.09
C VAL A 258 -3.88 -7.39 -0.59
N VAL A 259 -3.86 -8.47 0.19
CA VAL A 259 -3.89 -9.82 -0.38
C VAL A 259 -5.33 -10.30 -0.41
N LEU A 260 -5.80 -10.66 -1.59
CA LEU A 260 -7.15 -11.17 -1.79
C LEU A 260 -7.21 -12.61 -1.27
N ALA A 261 -8.21 -12.90 -0.45
CA ALA A 261 -8.37 -14.22 0.17
C ALA A 261 -8.33 -15.34 -0.89
N GLY A 262 -7.47 -16.33 -0.64
CA GLY A 262 -7.47 -17.61 -1.34
C GLY A 262 -8.41 -18.61 -0.67
N GLU A 263 -8.75 -19.68 -1.38
CA GLU A 263 -9.52 -20.79 -0.78
C GLU A 263 -8.64 -21.55 0.22
N GLU A 264 -9.27 -22.14 1.22
CA GLU A 264 -8.63 -23.05 2.17
C GLU A 264 -8.86 -24.48 1.66
N GLU A 265 -7.77 -25.22 1.47
CA GLU A 265 -7.81 -26.57 0.93
C GLU A 265 -7.41 -27.58 2.02
N GLU A 266 -8.13 -28.69 2.12
CA GLU A 266 -7.71 -29.82 2.95
C GLU A 266 -6.52 -30.53 2.32
N VAL A 267 -5.47 -30.78 3.10
CA VAL A 267 -4.24 -31.46 2.67
C VAL A 267 -3.92 -32.67 3.53
N ASP A 268 -3.37 -33.70 2.90
CA ASP A 268 -2.80 -34.89 3.53
C ASP A 268 -1.48 -35.21 2.84
N VAL A 269 -0.38 -34.73 3.41
CA VAL A 269 0.95 -34.73 2.77
C VAL A 269 2.00 -35.34 3.68
N ARG A 270 3.00 -36.00 3.08
CA ARG A 270 4.18 -36.52 3.78
C ARG A 270 5.39 -35.68 3.41
N GLY A 271 6.19 -35.30 4.41
CA GLY A 271 7.43 -34.58 4.18
C GLY A 271 8.35 -34.55 5.39
N THR A 272 9.52 -33.96 5.20
CA THR A 272 10.51 -33.71 6.25
C THR A 272 10.34 -32.31 6.79
N VAL A 273 10.30 -32.16 8.10
CA VAL A 273 10.26 -30.84 8.74
C VAL A 273 11.63 -30.17 8.64
N ILE A 274 11.70 -29.01 7.98
CA ILE A 274 12.93 -28.26 7.75
C ILE A 274 12.82 -26.82 8.28
N ALA A 275 13.95 -26.23 8.64
CA ALA A 275 14.03 -24.79 8.91
C ALA A 275 14.30 -24.03 7.62
N THR A 276 13.51 -22.99 7.35
CA THR A 276 13.72 -22.07 6.22
C THR A 276 13.93 -20.64 6.73
N GLY A 277 14.34 -19.74 5.84
CA GLY A 277 14.43 -18.31 6.16
C GLY A 277 13.08 -17.63 6.40
N GLN A 278 11.95 -18.31 6.19
CA GLN A 278 10.59 -17.80 6.40
C GLN A 278 9.86 -18.49 7.57
N GLY A 279 10.50 -19.47 8.21
CA GLY A 279 9.89 -20.27 9.28
C GLY A 279 10.16 -21.76 9.12
N VAL A 280 9.53 -22.56 9.99
CA VAL A 280 9.56 -24.02 9.87
C VAL A 280 8.60 -24.44 8.77
N ALA A 281 9.03 -25.38 7.93
CA ALA A 281 8.28 -25.86 6.79
C ALA A 281 8.28 -27.39 6.71
N LEU A 282 7.32 -27.95 5.99
CA LEU A 282 7.25 -29.35 5.58
C LEU A 282 7.69 -29.46 4.12
N ASP A 283 8.83 -30.10 3.89
CA ASP A 283 9.38 -30.39 2.56
C ASP A 283 8.92 -31.77 2.09
N THR A 284 8.11 -31.78 1.04
CA THR A 284 7.58 -33.01 0.42
C THR A 284 8.48 -33.57 -0.69
N GLY A 285 9.58 -32.88 -1.01
CA GLY A 285 10.46 -33.17 -2.16
C GLY A 285 10.05 -32.42 -3.43
N ASP A 286 8.74 -32.25 -3.67
CA ASP A 286 8.20 -31.52 -4.82
C ASP A 286 7.75 -30.09 -4.46
N ALA A 287 7.35 -29.90 -3.20
CA ALA A 287 6.88 -28.63 -2.67
C ALA A 287 7.27 -28.46 -1.20
N CYS A 288 7.39 -27.20 -0.77
CA CYS A 288 7.72 -26.83 0.58
C CYS A 288 6.61 -25.93 1.14
N TYR A 289 5.95 -26.38 2.21
CA TYR A 289 4.83 -25.69 2.83
C TYR A 289 5.24 -25.15 4.20
N LEU A 290 5.03 -23.87 4.48
CA LEU A 290 5.25 -23.33 5.82
C LEU A 290 4.27 -23.95 6.80
N LEU A 291 4.68 -24.15 8.05
CA LEU A 291 3.79 -24.60 9.12
C LEU A 291 3.35 -23.40 9.94
N ALA A 292 2.04 -23.23 10.11
CA ALA A 292 1.48 -22.16 10.94
C ALA A 292 2.00 -22.27 12.39
N ASP A 293 2.04 -23.51 12.90
CA ASP A 293 2.65 -23.86 14.17
C ASP A 293 3.93 -24.68 13.93
N PRO A 294 5.10 -24.22 14.40
CA PRO A 294 6.37 -24.91 14.17
C PRO A 294 6.38 -26.33 14.76
N LEU A 295 6.79 -27.31 13.95
CA LEU A 295 7.07 -28.68 14.39
C LEU A 295 8.59 -28.91 14.55
N PRO A 296 9.02 -29.94 15.30
CA PRO A 296 10.45 -30.25 15.45
C PRO A 296 11.13 -30.53 14.12
N VAL A 297 12.21 -29.79 13.83
CA VAL A 297 13.01 -29.95 12.61
C VAL A 297 13.71 -31.31 12.57
N GLY A 298 13.80 -31.90 11.38
CA GLY A 298 14.47 -33.18 11.11
C GLY A 298 13.56 -34.40 11.20
N TYR A 299 12.27 -34.23 11.50
CA TYR A 299 11.30 -35.31 11.57
C TYR A 299 10.62 -35.52 10.22
N ASP A 300 10.46 -36.78 9.82
CA ASP A 300 9.59 -37.17 8.72
C ASP A 300 8.17 -37.39 9.24
N LEU A 301 7.22 -36.61 8.74
CA LEU A 301 5.84 -36.60 9.21
C LEU A 301 4.87 -36.79 8.05
N ARG A 302 3.72 -37.41 8.34
CA ARG A 302 2.50 -37.29 7.57
C ARG A 302 1.60 -36.28 8.28
N VAL A 303 1.26 -35.21 7.60
CA VAL A 303 0.52 -34.07 8.12
C VAL A 303 -0.83 -34.00 7.41
N ARG A 304 -1.91 -33.94 8.19
CA ARG A 304 -3.25 -33.61 7.72
C ARG A 304 -3.66 -32.26 8.28
N GLY A 305 -4.23 -31.42 7.42
CA GLY A 305 -4.78 -30.17 7.87
C GLY A 305 -5.24 -29.23 6.77
N SER A 306 -5.28 -27.95 7.09
CA SER A 306 -5.72 -26.91 6.16
C SER A 306 -4.52 -26.22 5.52
N LEU A 307 -4.48 -26.15 4.20
CA LEU A 307 -3.54 -25.35 3.44
C LEU A 307 -4.20 -24.04 3.04
N HIS A 308 -3.58 -22.93 3.42
CA HIS A 308 -3.96 -21.61 2.96
C HIS A 308 -2.69 -20.82 2.58
N ARG A 309 -2.60 -20.40 1.31
CA ARG A 309 -1.49 -19.57 0.79
C ARG A 309 -0.09 -20.14 1.12
N GLY A 310 0.09 -21.44 0.89
CA GLY A 310 1.36 -22.14 1.13
C GLY A 310 1.68 -22.40 2.61
N VAL A 311 0.76 -22.11 3.53
CA VAL A 311 0.90 -22.38 4.97
C VAL A 311 -0.09 -23.46 5.38
N ILE A 312 0.41 -24.50 6.04
CA ILE A 312 -0.40 -25.57 6.60
C ILE A 312 -0.68 -25.26 8.07
N THR A 313 -1.96 -25.15 8.41
CA THR A 313 -2.45 -25.29 9.79
C THR A 313 -2.62 -26.77 10.06
N VAL A 314 -1.83 -27.30 11.00
CA VAL A 314 -1.78 -28.74 11.28
C VAL A 314 -2.93 -29.13 12.20
N HIS A 315 -3.80 -30.03 11.73
CA HIS A 315 -4.85 -30.62 12.57
C HIS A 315 -4.39 -31.96 13.15
N HIS A 316 -3.59 -32.71 12.39
CA HIS A 316 -3.05 -34.00 12.82
C HIS A 316 -1.68 -34.25 12.19
N ALA A 317 -0.74 -34.78 12.98
CA ALA A 317 0.58 -35.16 12.50
C ALA A 317 1.02 -36.51 13.07
N GLU A 318 1.56 -37.38 12.21
CA GLU A 318 2.08 -38.69 12.59
C GLU A 318 3.53 -38.83 12.13
N ALA A 319 4.39 -39.33 13.00
CA ALA A 319 5.75 -39.67 12.63
C ALA A 319 5.75 -40.81 11.62
N VAL A 320 6.41 -40.61 10.48
CA VAL A 320 6.62 -41.67 9.50
C VAL A 320 7.96 -42.31 9.79
N ILE A 321 7.90 -43.53 10.31
CA ILE A 321 9.10 -44.35 10.48
C ILE A 321 9.52 -44.81 9.08
N PRO A 322 10.75 -44.50 8.62
CA PRO A 322 11.21 -44.97 7.32
C PRO A 322 11.22 -46.50 7.28
N ASP A 323 10.81 -47.07 6.15
CA ASP A 323 10.76 -48.52 5.97
C ASP A 323 12.17 -49.11 6.12
N PRO A 324 12.42 -49.97 7.11
CA PRO A 324 13.72 -50.59 7.30
C PRO A 324 14.21 -51.35 6.06
N GLY A 325 13.31 -51.96 5.28
CA GLY A 325 13.66 -52.70 4.06
C GLY A 325 14.14 -51.79 2.92
N ASP A 326 13.49 -50.63 2.75
CA ASP A 326 13.93 -49.61 1.78
C ASP A 326 15.27 -48.98 2.19
N LEU A 327 15.43 -48.67 3.47
CA LEU A 327 16.69 -48.19 4.04
C LEU A 327 17.83 -49.19 3.80
N GLN A 328 17.59 -50.48 4.07
CA GLN A 328 18.57 -51.53 3.81
C GLN A 328 18.90 -51.63 2.32
N SER A 329 17.90 -51.64 1.44
CA SER A 329 18.10 -51.69 -0.01
C SER A 329 18.94 -50.51 -0.54
N ARG A 330 18.75 -49.31 0.03
CA ARG A 330 19.55 -48.12 -0.29
C ARG A 330 20.98 -48.24 0.23
N LEU A 331 21.17 -48.79 1.43
CA LEU A 331 22.50 -49.06 2.00
C LEU A 331 23.26 -50.12 1.20
N ASP A 332 22.58 -51.18 0.76
CA ASP A 332 23.16 -52.26 -0.05
C ASP A 332 23.66 -51.70 -1.40
N ARG A 333 22.84 -50.87 -2.07
CA ARG A 333 23.24 -50.12 -3.27
C ARG A 333 24.46 -49.23 -3.04
N PHE A 334 24.53 -48.53 -1.91
CA PHE A 334 25.64 -47.63 -1.60
C PHE A 334 26.93 -48.38 -1.25
N SER A 335 26.81 -49.54 -0.61
CA SER A 335 27.93 -50.36 -0.17
C SER A 335 28.42 -51.34 -1.25
N GLY A 336 27.75 -51.40 -2.40
CA GLY A 336 28.11 -52.29 -3.51
C GLY A 336 27.89 -53.76 -3.20
N GLN A 337 27.08 -54.07 -2.18
CA GLN A 337 26.59 -55.43 -1.96
C GLN A 337 25.31 -55.63 -2.79
N PRO A 338 25.20 -56.75 -3.51
CA PRO A 338 24.04 -57.03 -4.37
C PRO A 338 22.74 -57.18 -3.57
#